data_AF-A0A2P4SXZ9-F1
#
_entry.id   AF-A0A2P4SXZ9-F1
#
_cell.length_a   1.000
_cell.length_b   1.000
_cell.length_c   1.000
_cell.angle_alpha   90.00
_cell.angle_beta   90.00
_cell.angle_gamma   90.00
#
_symmetry.space_group_name_H-M   'P 1'
#
loop_
_entity.id
_entity.type
_entity.pdbx_description
1 polymer ?
#
loop_
_entity_poly.entity_id
_entity_poly.type
_entity_poly.pdbx_seq_one_letter_code
_entity_poly.pdbx_strand_id
1 'polypeptide(L)'
;MLRKMEKGIIKAVNFSVAIMKKSTAESLAGKGHYTKRIRFHGKGMFGIMKIVKCHYFVKLVEGPPPLPEPRKTGFDQAKEYVQQLRSRTLVHTL
;
A
#
# COMPACT_ATOMS: atom_id res chain seq x y z
N MET A 1 -12.09 -12.25 15.57
CA MET A 1 -11.02 -12.06 14.55
C MET A 1 -9.97 -11.00 14.93
N LEU A 2 -10.18 -10.20 15.99
CA LEU A 2 -9.25 -9.15 16.48
C LEU A 2 -7.94 -9.66 17.12
N ARG A 3 -7.91 -10.89 17.63
CA ARG A 3 -6.74 -11.45 18.36
C ARG A 3 -5.49 -11.75 17.52
N LYS A 4 -5.51 -11.57 16.19
CA LYS A 4 -4.32 -11.77 15.33
C LYS A 4 -3.57 -10.47 15.05
N MET A 5 -4.24 -9.32 15.02
CA MET A 5 -3.55 -8.02 14.87
C MET A 5 -2.78 -7.66 16.14
N GLU A 6 -3.36 -7.94 17.32
CA GLU A 6 -2.68 -7.76 18.61
C GLU A 6 -1.38 -8.57 18.67
N LYS A 7 -1.36 -9.82 18.21
CA LYS A 7 -0.16 -10.69 18.25
C LYS A 7 1.01 -10.15 17.40
N GLY A 8 0.75 -9.42 16.32
CA GLY A 8 1.80 -8.79 15.50
C GLY A 8 2.43 -7.59 16.20
N ILE A 9 1.60 -6.76 16.83
CA ILE A 9 2.05 -5.63 17.65
C ILE A 9 2.80 -6.15 18.89
N ILE A 10 2.26 -7.15 19.59
CA ILE A 10 2.84 -7.73 20.81
C ILE A 10 4.22 -8.36 20.55
N LYS A 11 4.46 -8.99 19.39
CA LYS A 11 5.81 -9.48 19.02
C LYS A 11 6.85 -8.35 18.94
N ALA A 12 6.46 -7.17 18.48
CA ALA A 12 7.34 -6.01 18.39
C ALA A 12 7.49 -5.24 19.71
N VAL A 13 6.73 -5.59 20.75
CA VAL A 13 6.81 -5.01 22.11
C VAL A 13 7.80 -5.78 22.99
N ASN A 14 8.09 -7.06 22.68
CA ASN A 14 9.07 -7.88 23.40
C ASN A 14 10.54 -7.65 22.98
N PHE A 15 10.79 -6.73 22.03
CA PHE A 15 12.12 -6.20 21.74
C PHE A 15 12.20 -4.87 22.50
N SER A 16 13.11 -4.79 23.46
CA SER A 16 13.27 -3.69 24.41
C SER A 16 13.56 -2.34 23.74
N VAL A 17 12.54 -1.72 23.15
CA VAL A 17 12.58 -0.35 22.65
C VAL A 17 11.34 0.34 23.18
N ALA A 18 11.58 1.15 24.20
CA ALA A 18 10.63 2.06 24.80
C ALA A 18 9.86 2.83 23.72
N ILE A 19 8.59 3.05 24.02
CA ILE A 19 7.57 3.77 23.26
C ILE A 19 8.14 5.03 22.60
N MET A 20 8.68 4.90 21.39
CA MET A 20 9.10 6.04 20.57
C MET A 20 8.82 5.71 19.10
N LYS A 21 7.71 6.27 18.61
CA LYS A 21 7.38 6.52 17.20
C LYS A 21 7.69 5.35 16.25
N LYS A 22 6.73 4.44 16.08
CA LYS A 22 6.69 3.51 14.93
C LYS A 22 5.84 4.14 13.84
N SER A 23 6.41 4.37 12.68
CA SER A 23 5.66 4.81 11.49
C SER A 23 5.40 3.59 10.59
N THR A 24 4.17 3.48 10.08
CA THR A 24 3.82 2.47 9.08
C THR A 24 4.43 2.89 7.75
N ALA A 25 5.44 2.16 7.29
CA ALA A 25 6.11 2.46 6.03
C ALA A 25 5.31 1.91 4.84
N GLU A 26 4.85 0.67 4.92
CA GLU A 26 4.10 0.03 3.84
C GLU A 26 2.96 -0.82 4.40
N SER A 27 1.76 -0.62 3.86
CA SER A 27 0.59 -1.47 4.07
C SER A 27 0.10 -2.00 2.73
N LEU A 28 0.06 -3.32 2.59
CA LEU A 28 -0.32 -3.98 1.35
C LEU A 28 -1.41 -5.02 1.63
N ALA A 29 -2.42 -5.05 0.77
CA ALA A 29 -3.47 -6.06 0.79
C ALA A 29 -3.34 -6.97 -0.44
N GLY A 30 -3.18 -8.26 -0.20
CA GLY A 30 -3.07 -9.28 -1.24
C GLY A 30 -4.34 -10.14 -1.34
N LYS A 31 -4.67 -10.58 -2.56
CA LYS A 31 -5.69 -11.60 -2.77
C LYS A 31 -5.19 -12.93 -2.18
N GLY A 32 -6.00 -13.53 -1.33
CA GLY A 32 -5.75 -14.87 -0.80
C GLY A 32 -6.46 -15.94 -1.62
N HIS A 33 -6.41 -17.18 -1.12
CA HIS A 33 -7.04 -18.31 -1.79
C HIS A 33 -8.56 -18.13 -1.90
N TYR A 34 -9.09 -18.40 -3.10
CA TYR A 34 -10.53 -18.40 -3.37
C TYR A 34 -11.07 -19.82 -3.37
N THR A 35 -12.12 -20.07 -2.61
CA THR A 35 -12.85 -21.36 -2.66
C THR A 35 -14.16 -21.15 -3.38
N LYS A 36 -14.37 -21.88 -4.48
CA LYS A 36 -15.66 -21.86 -5.19
C LYS A 36 -16.69 -22.72 -4.45
N ARG A 37 -17.93 -22.25 -4.38
CA ARG A 37 -19.09 -22.98 -3.86
C ARG A 37 -20.30 -22.73 -4.75
N ILE A 38 -21.30 -23.59 -4.65
CA ILE A 38 -22.55 -23.42 -5.38
C ILE A 38 -23.56 -22.73 -4.46
N ARG A 39 -24.22 -21.68 -4.97
CA ARG A 39 -25.39 -21.06 -4.35
C ARG A 39 -26.62 -21.54 -5.09
N PHE A 40 -27.47 -22.30 -4.41
CA PHE A 40 -28.74 -22.73 -4.99
C PHE A 40 -29.75 -21.58 -4.97
N HIS A 41 -30.50 -21.47 -6.06
CA HIS A 41 -31.59 -20.53 -6.24
C HIS A 41 -32.87 -21.30 -6.57
N GLY A 42 -34.02 -20.63 -6.53
CA GLY A 42 -35.29 -21.21 -6.97
C GLY A 42 -35.24 -21.65 -8.44
N LYS A 43 -36.21 -22.48 -8.86
CA LYS A 43 -36.33 -23.00 -10.23
C LYS A 43 -35.13 -23.83 -10.71
N GLY A 44 -34.41 -24.50 -9.81
CA GLY A 44 -33.26 -25.34 -10.16
C GLY A 44 -32.02 -24.59 -10.64
N MET A 45 -32.00 -23.26 -10.50
CA MET A 45 -30.86 -22.44 -10.91
C MET A 45 -29.77 -22.45 -9.84
N PHE A 46 -28.50 -22.32 -10.27
CA PHE A 46 -27.39 -22.20 -9.34
C PHE A 46 -26.36 -21.16 -9.80
N GLY A 47 -25.77 -20.46 -8.82
CA GLY A 47 -24.69 -19.50 -9.03
C GLY A 47 -23.38 -20.01 -8.45
N ILE A 48 -22.25 -19.67 -9.08
CA ILE A 48 -20.91 -20.00 -8.54
C ILE A 48 -20.49 -18.88 -7.57
N MET A 49 -20.60 -19.17 -6.28
CA MET A 49 -20.09 -18.34 -5.21
C MET A 49 -18.57 -18.51 -5.04
N LYS A 50 -17.88 -17.46 -4.62
CA LYS A 50 -16.47 -17.52 -4.20
C LYS A 50 -16.35 -17.05 -2.76
N ILE A 51 -15.90 -17.92 -1.86
CA ILE A 51 -15.44 -17.50 -0.53
C ILE A 51 -14.05 -16.90 -0.73
N VAL A 52 -13.97 -15.58 -0.52
CA VAL A 52 -12.75 -14.80 -0.71
C VAL A 52 -11.96 -14.75 0.60
N LYS A 53 -10.67 -15.05 0.54
CA LYS A 53 -9.72 -14.78 1.63
C LYS A 53 -8.76 -13.69 1.16
N CYS A 54 -8.27 -12.88 2.09
CA CYS A 54 -7.28 -11.83 1.82
C CYS A 54 -6.13 -11.93 2.82
N HIS A 55 -4.93 -11.51 2.38
CA HIS A 55 -3.76 -11.37 3.23
C HIS A 55 -3.46 -9.89 3.44
N TYR A 56 -3.12 -9.51 4.66
CA TYR A 56 -2.74 -8.15 5.00
C TYR A 56 -1.29 -8.14 5.47
N PHE A 57 -0.45 -7.39 4.78
CA PHE A 57 0.97 -7.27 5.04
C PHE A 57 1.28 -5.87 5.56
N VAL A 58 2.07 -5.80 6.63
CA VAL A 58 2.48 -4.55 7.25
C VAL A 58 3.98 -4.59 7.48
N LYS A 59 4.67 -3.55 6.99
CA LYS A 59 6.07 -3.29 7.27
C LYS A 59 6.15 -2.05 8.17
N LEU A 60 6.63 -2.26 9.38
CA LEU A 60 6.84 -1.19 10.36
C LEU A 60 8.29 -0.73 10.28
N VAL A 61 8.49 0.57 10.29
CA VAL A 61 9.81 1.19 10.39
C VAL A 61 9.86 1.98 11.69
N GLU A 62 10.95 1.82 12.43
CA GLU A 62 11.19 2.58 13.66
C GLU A 62 11.61 4.00 13.30
N GLY A 63 10.91 5.00 13.83
CA GLY A 63 11.18 6.41 13.56
C GLY A 63 9.92 7.26 13.35
N PRO A 64 10.05 8.60 13.50
CA PRO A 64 8.98 9.54 13.16
C PRO A 64 8.55 9.35 11.70
N PRO A 65 7.26 9.52 11.38
CA PRO A 65 6.81 9.43 10.00
C PRO A 65 7.55 10.47 9.15
N PRO A 66 7.93 10.13 7.91
CA PRO A 66 8.52 11.10 7.00
C PRO A 66 7.55 12.27 6.81
N LEU A 67 8.10 13.48 6.71
CA LEU A 67 7.31 14.65 6.39
C LEU A 67 6.69 14.47 5.00
N PRO A 68 5.42 14.84 4.80
CA PRO A 68 4.82 14.79 3.48
C PRO A 68 5.60 15.69 2.52
N GLU A 69 5.79 15.23 1.28
CA GLU A 69 6.44 16.05 0.26
C GLU A 69 5.70 17.39 0.11
N PRO A 70 6.43 18.53 0.13
CA PRO A 70 5.80 19.82 -0.04
C PRO A 70 5.11 19.89 -1.40
N ARG A 71 3.93 20.52 -1.45
CA ARG A 71 3.22 20.74 -2.71
C ARG A 71 4.12 21.57 -3.63
N LYS A 72 4.30 21.12 -4.87
CA LYS A 72 5.06 21.85 -5.89
C LYS A 72 4.51 23.26 -6.03
N THR A 73 5.34 24.26 -5.76
CA THR A 73 4.95 25.66 -5.92
C THR A 73 4.91 26.04 -7.40
N GLY A 74 4.25 27.15 -7.76
CA GLY A 74 4.25 27.65 -9.14
C GLY A 74 5.65 27.97 -9.67
N PHE A 75 6.57 28.34 -8.78
CA PHE A 75 7.97 28.56 -9.13
C PHE A 75 8.69 27.25 -9.49
N ASP A 76 8.47 26.19 -8.72
CA ASP A 76 9.03 24.86 -9.00
C ASP A 76 8.54 24.35 -10.37
N GLN A 77 7.26 24.57 -10.68
CA GLN A 77 6.69 24.20 -11.97
C GLN A 77 7.31 25.00 -13.12
N ALA A 78 7.51 26.32 -12.95
CA ALA A 78 8.16 27.14 -13.97
C ALA A 78 9.62 26.71 -14.19
N LYS A 79 10.33 26.35 -13.12
CA LYS A 79 11.72 25.84 -13.20
C LYS A 79 11.78 24.50 -13.93
N GLU A 80 10.87 23.56 -13.63
CA GLU A 80 10.74 22.29 -14.35
C GLU A 80 10.46 22.51 -15.84
N TYR A 81 9.57 23.44 -16.18
CA TYR A 81 9.26 23.78 -17.57
C TYR A 81 10.46 24.33 -18.34
N VAL A 82 11.19 25.28 -17.76
CA VAL A 82 12.42 25.82 -18.37
C VAL A 82 13.48 24.74 -18.51
N GLN A 83 13.60 23.84 -17.53
CA GLN A 83 14.55 22.73 -17.59
C GLN A 83 14.23 21.78 -18.74
N GLN A 84 12.95 21.43 -18.96
CA GLN A 84 12.52 20.62 -20.10
C GLN A 84 12.84 21.28 -21.44
N LEU A 85 12.67 22.60 -21.55
CA LEU A 85 13.02 23.35 -22.76
C LEU A 85 14.52 23.38 -23.02
N ARG A 86 15.35 23.33 -21.97
CA ARG A 86 16.82 23.31 -22.08
C ARG A 86 17.35 21.91 -22.40
N SER A 87 16.72 20.86 -21.89
CA SER A 87 17.17 19.48 -22.09
C SER A 87 16.72 18.86 -23.41
N ARG A 88 15.92 19.58 -24.22
CA ARG A 88 15.49 19.07 -25.53
C ARG A 88 16.69 19.00 -26.50
N THR A 89 16.93 17.82 -27.04
CA THR A 89 17.89 17.57 -28.12
C THR A 89 17.13 17.33 -29.44
N LEU A 90 17.82 17.47 -30.58
CA LEU A 90 17.22 17.16 -31.88
C LEU A 90 17.02 15.66 -32.00
N VAL A 91 15.78 15.22 -32.28
CA VAL A 91 15.37 13.81 -32.21
C VAL A 91 15.86 12.98 -33.41
N HIS A 92 16.26 13.63 -34.51
CA HIS A 92 16.59 12.97 -35.78
C HIS A 92 17.87 13.47 -36.47
N THR A 93 18.82 14.01 -35.70
CA THR A 93 20.11 14.47 -36.24
C THR A 93 21.22 14.17 -35.25
N LEU A 94 22.44 13.89 -35.75
CA LEU A 94 23.65 13.68 -34.94
C LEU A 94 24.14 14.99 -34.31
#